data_AF-A0A7V9AK45-F1
#
_entry.id   AF-A0A7V9AK45-F1
#
_cell.length_a   1.000
_cell.length_b   1.000
_cell.length_c   1.000
_cell.angle_alpha   90.00
_cell.angle_beta   90.00
_cell.angle_gamma   90.00
#
_symmetry.space_group_name_H-M   'P 1'
#
loop_
_entity.id
_entity.type
_entity.pdbx_description
1 polymer ?
#
loop_
_entity_poly.entity_id
_entity_poly.type
_entity_poly.pdbx_seq_one_letter_code
_entity_poly.pdbx_strand_id
1 'polypeptide(L)'
;MSLPLILTLLGLALIDSTSFGTIGVPIFLTAARIPVRRVLLYLATITVFYFLVGGVLLVGIDSALDALGGVFESRTALIVQLLLGVVLVILSFRFDGRKRRAKPSRSWQPRNSSARAMMALALTAGMIEIASMVPYIAAIGILTSSTLPIAARIGMLAGYGLVMALPALALLGLSRIGAPWVDRLLDRTGAWIQKNAEGMLGWMLGIVGFLLATNAIGLLA
;
A
#
# COMPACT_ATOMS: atom_id res chain seq x y z
N MET A 1 21.84 -9.60 -18.77
CA MET A 1 21.34 -8.95 -17.53
C MET A 1 22.42 -9.04 -16.49
N SER A 2 22.68 -7.99 -15.71
CA SER A 2 23.73 -8.03 -14.68
C SER A 2 23.17 -8.65 -13.39
N LEU A 3 23.86 -9.67 -12.85
CA LEU A 3 23.49 -10.33 -11.60
C LEU A 3 23.29 -9.33 -10.42
N PRO A 4 24.13 -8.28 -10.27
CA PRO A 4 23.92 -7.27 -9.23
C PRO A 4 22.55 -6.58 -9.31
N LEU A 5 22.08 -6.22 -10.51
CA LEU A 5 20.79 -5.55 -10.68
C LEU A 5 19.63 -6.44 -10.22
N ILE A 6 19.69 -7.74 -10.53
CA ILE A 6 18.66 -8.70 -10.10
C ILE A 6 18.65 -8.82 -8.58
N LEU A 7 19.82 -8.93 -7.96
CA LEU A 7 19.94 -9.05 -6.50
C LEU A 7 19.48 -7.78 -5.78
N THR A 8 19.78 -6.59 -6.33
CA THR A 8 19.30 -5.31 -5.78
C THR A 8 17.78 -5.22 -5.88
N LEU A 9 17.18 -5.54 -7.03
CA LEU A 9 15.73 -5.52 -7.19
C LEU A 9 15.04 -6.56 -6.30
N LEU A 10 15.64 -7.74 -6.14
CA LEU A 10 15.15 -8.76 -5.22
C LEU A 10 15.17 -8.28 -3.78
N GLY A 11 16.28 -7.69 -3.33
CA GLY A 11 16.40 -7.12 -1.98
C GLY A 11 15.38 -6.02 -1.72
N LEU A 12 15.22 -5.09 -2.67
CA LEU A 12 14.20 -4.04 -2.59
C LEU A 12 12.78 -4.61 -2.55
N ALA A 13 12.48 -5.60 -3.39
CA ALA A 13 11.17 -6.26 -3.41
C ALA A 13 10.87 -6.99 -2.10
N LEU A 14 11.88 -7.60 -1.47
CA LEU A 14 11.73 -8.24 -0.15
C LEU A 14 11.46 -7.21 0.95
N ILE A 15 12.15 -6.07 0.93
CA ILE A 15 11.86 -4.97 1.86
C ILE A 15 10.41 -4.49 1.66
N ASP A 16 10.01 -4.27 0.41
CA ASP A 16 8.67 -3.76 0.06
C ASP A 16 7.56 -4.79 0.33
N SER A 17 7.88 -6.08 0.33
CA SER A 17 6.94 -7.15 0.71
C SER A 17 6.49 -7.09 2.17
N THR A 18 7.22 -6.37 3.03
CA THR A 18 6.86 -6.16 4.44
C THR A 18 5.86 -5.02 4.66
N SER A 19 5.47 -4.33 3.58
CA SER A 19 4.49 -3.25 3.59
C SER A 19 3.09 -3.72 4.06
N PHE A 20 2.33 -2.80 4.64
CA PHE A 20 1.07 -3.11 5.32
C PHE A 20 0.00 -3.67 4.36
N GLY A 21 -0.12 -3.11 3.16
CA GLY A 21 -1.00 -3.57 2.09
C GLY A 21 -0.60 -4.93 1.54
N THR A 22 0.67 -5.29 1.59
CA THR A 22 1.16 -6.52 0.95
C THR A 22 1.25 -7.71 1.89
N ILE A 23 1.54 -7.51 3.17
CA ILE A 23 1.54 -8.60 4.17
C ILE A 23 0.49 -8.40 5.27
N GLY A 24 0.30 -7.17 5.75
CA GLY A 24 -0.61 -6.86 6.86
C GLY A 24 -2.07 -7.14 6.52
N VAL A 25 -2.54 -6.64 5.36
CA VAL A 25 -3.92 -6.87 4.91
C VAL A 25 -4.17 -8.36 4.61
N PRO A 26 -3.31 -9.10 3.89
CA PRO A 26 -3.50 -10.55 3.73
C PRO A 26 -3.52 -11.35 5.03
N ILE A 27 -2.69 -11.01 6.02
CA ILE A 27 -2.76 -11.60 7.38
C ILE A 27 -4.14 -11.37 7.98
N PHE A 28 -4.63 -10.13 7.93
CA PHE A 28 -5.95 -9.80 8.47
C PHE A 28 -7.08 -10.53 7.74
N LEU A 29 -7.06 -10.60 6.41
CA LEU A 29 -8.07 -11.30 5.61
C LEU A 29 -8.07 -12.81 5.89
N THR A 30 -6.89 -13.41 6.03
CA THR A 30 -6.77 -14.85 6.38
C THR A 30 -7.24 -15.12 7.81
N ALA A 31 -6.83 -14.31 8.79
CA ALA A 31 -7.31 -14.40 10.17
C ALA A 31 -8.84 -14.22 10.27
N ALA A 32 -9.39 -13.31 9.47
CA ALA A 32 -10.83 -13.06 9.36
C ALA A 32 -11.61 -14.16 8.61
N ARG A 33 -10.93 -15.24 8.21
CA ARG A 33 -11.48 -16.39 7.48
C ARG A 33 -12.20 -16.00 6.19
N ILE A 34 -11.65 -15.01 5.48
CA ILE A 34 -12.07 -14.65 4.14
C ILE A 34 -11.79 -15.83 3.19
N PRO A 35 -12.71 -16.16 2.26
CA PRO A 35 -12.46 -17.20 1.26
C PRO A 35 -11.16 -16.98 0.50
N VAL A 36 -10.38 -18.04 0.30
CA VAL A 36 -9.07 -18.01 -0.41
C VAL A 36 -9.16 -17.26 -1.74
N ARG A 37 -10.22 -17.50 -2.53
CA ARG A 37 -10.46 -16.82 -3.81
C ARG A 37 -10.45 -15.29 -3.69
N ARG A 38 -10.99 -14.76 -2.58
CA ARG A 38 -11.06 -13.32 -2.33
C ARG A 38 -9.73 -12.75 -1.85
N VAL A 39 -8.95 -13.50 -1.07
CA VAL A 39 -7.58 -13.13 -0.70
C VAL A 39 -6.69 -13.10 -1.95
N LEU A 40 -6.81 -14.11 -2.82
CA LEU A 40 -6.12 -14.12 -4.11
C LEU A 40 -6.54 -12.98 -5.02
N LEU A 41 -7.83 -12.63 -5.07
CA LEU A 41 -8.31 -11.47 -5.82
C LEU A 41 -7.70 -10.16 -5.29
N TYR A 42 -7.63 -10.01 -3.96
CA TYR A 42 -6.95 -8.86 -3.34
C TYR A 42 -5.49 -8.79 -3.77
N LEU A 43 -4.74 -9.91 -3.65
CA LEU A 43 -3.33 -9.99 -4.03
C LEU A 43 -3.11 -9.70 -5.51
N ALA A 44 -3.94 -10.28 -6.40
CA ALA A 44 -3.88 -9.99 -7.82
C ALA A 44 -4.15 -8.51 -8.11
N THR A 45 -5.16 -7.92 -7.44
CA THR A 45 -5.51 -6.51 -7.64
C THR A 45 -4.38 -5.59 -7.21
N ILE A 46 -3.79 -5.82 -6.02
CA ILE A 46 -2.73 -4.95 -5.52
C ILE A 46 -1.43 -5.11 -6.34
N THR A 47 -1.07 -6.34 -6.76
CA THR A 47 0.08 -6.57 -7.64
C THR A 47 -0.10 -5.92 -9.01
N VAL A 48 -1.28 -6.07 -9.63
CA VAL A 48 -1.59 -5.41 -10.93
C VAL A 48 -1.59 -3.90 -10.76
N PHE A 49 -2.18 -3.39 -9.67
CA PHE A 49 -2.17 -1.96 -9.36
C PHE A 49 -0.74 -1.42 -9.29
N TYR A 50 0.14 -2.06 -8.52
CA TYR A 50 1.54 -1.67 -8.44
C TYR A 50 2.22 -1.73 -9.79
N PHE A 51 2.07 -2.83 -10.52
CA PHE A 51 2.65 -2.96 -11.86
C PHE A 51 2.20 -1.83 -12.81
N LEU A 52 0.93 -1.44 -12.79
CA LEU A 52 0.42 -0.34 -13.60
C LEU A 52 1.02 1.01 -13.16
N VAL A 53 1.04 1.30 -11.86
CA VAL A 53 1.63 2.53 -11.31
C VAL A 53 3.11 2.61 -11.68
N GLY A 54 3.87 1.55 -11.44
CA GLY A 54 5.28 1.52 -11.79
C GLY A 54 5.52 1.53 -13.29
N GLY A 55 4.62 0.99 -14.11
CA GLY A 55 4.71 1.09 -15.57
C GLY A 55 4.50 2.52 -16.06
N VAL A 56 3.50 3.21 -15.50
CA VAL A 56 3.25 4.65 -15.74
C VAL A 56 4.46 5.47 -15.31
N LEU A 57 5.02 5.21 -14.13
CA LEU A 57 6.24 5.88 -13.67
C LEU A 57 7.43 5.53 -14.57
N LEU A 58 7.68 4.28 -14.89
CA LEU A 58 8.83 3.86 -15.71
C LEU A 58 8.86 4.53 -17.09
N VAL A 59 7.69 4.71 -17.73
CA VAL A 59 7.58 5.33 -19.05
C VAL A 59 7.44 6.85 -18.96
N GLY A 60 6.81 7.32 -17.89
CA GLY A 60 6.37 8.69 -17.75
C GLY A 60 7.08 9.47 -16.66
N ILE A 61 8.12 8.97 -15.98
CA ILE A 61 8.67 9.69 -14.81
C ILE A 61 9.18 11.08 -15.20
N ASP A 62 9.83 11.22 -16.34
CA ASP A 62 10.33 12.52 -16.81
C ASP A 62 9.16 13.43 -17.21
N SER A 63 8.21 12.91 -18.00
CA SER A 63 7.01 13.66 -18.41
C SER A 63 6.07 13.98 -17.24
N ALA A 64 6.02 13.11 -16.23
CA ALA A 64 5.25 13.29 -15.02
C ALA A 64 5.95 14.30 -14.12
N LEU A 65 7.26 14.25 -13.94
CA LEU A 65 7.99 15.28 -13.19
C LEU A 65 7.82 16.66 -13.85
N ASP A 66 7.89 16.74 -15.19
CA ASP A 66 7.66 17.98 -15.94
C ASP A 66 6.21 18.46 -15.86
N ALA A 67 5.22 17.56 -16.00
CA ALA A 67 3.79 17.91 -15.93
C ALA A 67 3.31 18.20 -14.49
N LEU A 68 3.85 17.47 -13.50
CA LEU A 68 3.54 17.67 -12.09
C LEU A 68 4.20 18.95 -11.58
N GLY A 69 5.41 19.29 -12.03
CA GLY A 69 6.07 20.57 -11.70
C GLY A 69 5.18 21.78 -12.03
N GLY A 70 4.67 21.86 -13.26
CA GLY A 70 3.82 22.99 -13.67
C GLY A 70 2.45 23.07 -12.99
N VAL A 71 1.87 21.93 -12.58
CA VAL A 71 0.54 21.88 -11.94
C VAL A 71 0.63 22.07 -10.42
N PHE A 72 1.61 21.45 -9.75
CA PHE A 72 1.82 21.55 -8.31
C PHE A 72 2.45 22.87 -7.86
N GLU A 73 3.14 23.59 -8.73
CA GLU A 73 3.61 24.96 -8.43
C GLU A 73 2.49 26.00 -8.52
N SER A 74 1.34 25.66 -9.12
CA SER A 74 0.23 26.61 -9.19
C SER A 74 -0.31 26.89 -7.78
N ARG A 75 -0.47 28.19 -7.47
CA ARG A 75 -1.01 28.65 -6.18
C ARG A 75 -2.33 27.95 -5.81
N THR A 76 -3.16 27.64 -6.81
CA THR A 76 -4.42 26.92 -6.63
C THR A 76 -4.20 25.46 -6.21
N ALA A 77 -3.27 24.74 -6.82
CA ALA A 77 -2.95 23.36 -6.42
C ALA A 77 -2.41 23.30 -4.99
N LEU A 78 -1.57 24.27 -4.60
CA LEU A 78 -1.06 24.37 -3.23
C LEU A 78 -2.17 24.66 -2.21
N ILE A 79 -3.14 25.51 -2.55
CA ILE A 79 -4.33 25.77 -1.70
C ILE A 79 -5.19 24.50 -1.57
N VAL A 80 -5.43 23.79 -2.68
CA VAL A 80 -6.18 22.52 -2.65
C VAL A 80 -5.45 21.47 -1.82
N GLN A 81 -4.12 21.34 -1.96
CA GLN A 81 -3.28 20.46 -1.16
C GLN A 81 -3.34 20.81 0.32
N LEU A 82 -3.28 22.10 0.66
CA LEU A 82 -3.40 22.58 2.04
C LEU A 82 -4.77 22.21 2.63
N LEU A 83 -5.86 22.48 1.91
CA LEU A 83 -7.21 22.13 2.36
C LEU A 83 -7.36 20.62 2.55
N LEU A 84 -6.85 19.81 1.61
CA LEU A 84 -6.86 18.36 1.70
C LEU A 84 -6.09 17.89 2.94
N GLY A 85 -4.89 18.42 3.17
CA GLY A 85 -4.07 18.12 4.34
C GLY A 85 -4.79 18.43 5.66
N VAL A 86 -5.38 19.63 5.77
CA VAL A 86 -6.16 20.05 6.95
C VAL A 86 -7.37 19.15 7.17
N VAL A 87 -8.12 18.81 6.12
CA VAL A 87 -9.29 17.92 6.22
C VAL A 87 -8.86 16.54 6.71
N LEU A 88 -7.76 15.97 6.20
CA LEU A 88 -7.22 14.68 6.65
C LEU A 88 -6.82 14.72 8.13
N VAL A 89 -6.17 15.80 8.58
CA VAL A 89 -5.85 16.01 10.01
C VAL A 89 -7.12 16.08 10.86
N ILE A 90 -8.14 16.82 10.43
CA ILE A 90 -9.40 16.92 11.18
C ILE A 90 -10.10 15.54 11.26
N LEU A 91 -10.13 14.81 10.14
CA LEU A 91 -10.70 13.47 10.08
C LEU A 91 -9.93 12.48 10.95
N SER A 92 -8.61 12.64 11.11
CA SER A 92 -7.78 11.77 11.96
C SER A 92 -8.29 11.68 13.40
N PHE A 93 -8.77 12.79 13.97
CA PHE A 93 -9.31 12.85 15.33
C PHE A 93 -10.62 12.09 15.50
N ARG A 94 -11.35 11.80 14.42
CA ARG A 94 -12.55 10.95 14.49
C ARG A 94 -12.22 9.48 14.67
N PHE A 95 -10.99 9.08 14.38
CA PHE A 95 -10.47 7.73 14.55
C PHE A 95 -9.66 7.55 15.86
N ASP A 96 -9.65 8.58 16.73
CA ASP A 96 -9.01 8.48 18.05
C ASP A 96 -9.78 7.50 18.96
N GLY A 97 -9.22 6.30 19.10
CA GLY A 97 -9.80 5.18 19.85
C GLY A 97 -10.05 5.46 21.34
N ARG A 98 -9.61 6.61 21.89
CA ARG A 98 -9.89 6.98 23.29
C ARG A 98 -11.35 7.38 23.54
N LYS A 99 -12.09 7.87 22.53
CA LYS A 99 -13.43 8.46 22.75
C LYS A 99 -14.63 7.54 22.47
N ARG A 100 -14.43 6.30 22.03
CA ARG A 100 -15.53 5.34 21.78
C ARG A 100 -15.35 4.02 22.51
N ARG A 101 -15.49 4.07 23.85
CA ARG A 101 -15.83 2.88 24.65
C ARG A 101 -17.33 2.53 24.64
N ALA A 102 -18.17 3.34 23.99
CA ALA A 102 -19.62 3.15 24.00
C ALA A 102 -20.20 3.12 22.58
N LYS A 103 -20.09 1.96 21.94
CA LYS A 103 -21.06 1.31 21.03
C LYS A 103 -20.28 0.30 20.19
N PRO A 104 -20.71 -0.96 20.09
CA PRO A 104 -20.14 -1.89 19.14
C PRO A 104 -20.40 -1.31 17.75
N SER A 105 -19.38 -0.68 17.18
CA SER A 105 -19.36 -0.31 15.77
C SER A 105 -19.75 -1.56 15.00
N ARG A 106 -20.83 -1.43 14.21
CA ARG A 106 -21.45 -2.48 13.37
C ARG A 106 -20.40 -3.53 13.04
N SER A 107 -20.61 -4.74 13.56
CA SER A 107 -19.74 -5.88 13.32
C SER A 107 -19.49 -5.98 11.82
N TRP A 108 -18.32 -5.50 11.39
CA TRP A 108 -17.83 -5.81 10.07
C TRP A 108 -17.76 -7.33 10.08
N GLN A 109 -18.62 -7.96 9.28
CA GLN A 109 -18.63 -9.40 9.08
C GLN A 109 -17.78 -9.64 7.83
N PRO A 110 -16.44 -9.77 7.97
CA PRO A 110 -15.52 -9.93 6.85
C PRO A 110 -15.98 -11.02 5.88
N ARG A 111 -16.59 -12.09 6.40
CA ARG A 111 -17.06 -13.26 5.65
C ARG A 111 -17.99 -12.92 4.48
N ASN A 112 -18.70 -11.80 4.51
CA ASN A 112 -19.58 -11.34 3.42
C ASN A 112 -18.98 -10.25 2.52
N SER A 113 -17.67 -9.99 2.61
CA SER A 113 -17.00 -9.00 1.76
C SER A 113 -17.11 -9.37 0.28
N SER A 114 -17.72 -8.51 -0.53
CA SER A 114 -17.89 -8.75 -1.96
C SER A 114 -16.56 -8.69 -2.71
N ALA A 115 -16.50 -9.25 -3.93
CA ALA A 115 -15.32 -9.12 -4.81
C ALA A 115 -14.95 -7.64 -5.05
N ARG A 116 -15.96 -6.79 -5.24
CA ARG A 116 -15.82 -5.34 -5.36
C ARG A 116 -15.20 -4.71 -4.11
N ALA A 117 -15.59 -5.16 -2.91
CA ALA A 117 -15.00 -4.68 -1.67
C ALA A 117 -13.51 -5.06 -1.55
N MET A 118 -13.10 -6.24 -2.03
CA MET A 118 -11.69 -6.65 -2.01
C MET A 118 -10.85 -5.87 -3.00
N MET A 119 -11.37 -5.62 -4.20
CA MET A 119 -10.70 -4.76 -5.17
C MET A 119 -10.58 -3.33 -4.65
N ALA A 120 -11.66 -2.78 -4.09
CA ALA A 120 -11.65 -1.45 -3.49
C ALA A 120 -10.62 -1.38 -2.33
N LEU A 121 -10.60 -2.38 -1.46
CA LEU A 121 -9.62 -2.47 -0.37
C LEU A 121 -8.19 -2.48 -0.90
N ALA A 122 -7.88 -3.32 -1.90
CA ALA A 122 -6.56 -3.39 -2.54
C ALA A 122 -6.12 -2.05 -3.14
N LEU A 123 -7.03 -1.40 -3.87
CA LEU A 123 -6.75 -0.10 -4.47
C LEU A 123 -6.53 0.99 -3.41
N THR A 124 -7.36 1.02 -2.36
CA THR A 124 -7.16 1.99 -1.27
C THR A 124 -5.88 1.75 -0.49
N ALA A 125 -5.53 0.48 -0.22
CA ALA A 125 -4.28 0.13 0.44
C ALA A 125 -3.08 0.53 -0.43
N GLY A 126 -3.11 0.18 -1.71
CA GLY A 126 -2.08 0.58 -2.67
C GLY A 126 -1.92 2.09 -2.77
N MET A 127 -3.03 2.85 -2.76
CA MET A 127 -2.97 4.32 -2.83
C MET A 127 -2.32 4.95 -1.60
N ILE A 128 -2.62 4.41 -0.42
CA ILE A 128 -2.01 4.87 0.84
C ILE A 128 -0.51 4.57 0.83
N GLU A 129 -0.13 3.42 0.28
CA GLU A 129 1.26 2.97 0.28
C GLU A 129 2.15 3.71 -0.70
N ILE A 130 1.63 4.19 -1.85
CA ILE A 130 2.41 4.95 -2.85
C ILE A 130 3.23 6.07 -2.20
N ALA A 131 2.67 6.78 -1.21
CA ALA A 131 3.35 7.87 -0.52
C ALA A 131 4.54 7.41 0.34
N SER A 132 4.56 6.16 0.77
CA SER A 132 5.57 5.56 1.66
C SER A 132 6.55 4.60 0.95
N MET A 133 6.42 4.46 -0.36
CA MET A 133 7.07 3.41 -1.16
C MET A 133 8.48 3.76 -1.65
N VAL A 134 9.36 4.13 -0.71
CA VAL A 134 10.76 4.41 -1.01
C VAL A 134 11.44 3.26 -1.77
N PRO A 135 11.29 1.98 -1.39
CA PRO A 135 11.94 0.88 -2.09
C PRO A 135 11.46 0.71 -3.54
N TYR A 136 10.16 0.90 -3.80
CA TYR A 136 9.55 0.77 -5.12
C TYR A 136 10.00 1.90 -6.05
N ILE A 137 10.01 3.14 -5.56
CA ILE A 137 10.47 4.30 -6.32
C ILE A 137 11.96 4.16 -6.65
N ALA A 138 12.78 3.69 -5.71
CA ALA A 138 14.19 3.41 -5.95
C ALA A 138 14.37 2.33 -7.03
N ALA A 139 13.57 1.25 -6.99
CA ALA A 139 13.60 0.21 -8.02
C ALA A 139 13.26 0.76 -9.42
N ILE A 140 12.26 1.64 -9.53
CA ILE A 140 11.93 2.31 -10.79
C ILE A 140 13.08 3.20 -11.26
N GLY A 141 13.72 3.97 -10.38
CA GLY A 141 14.88 4.80 -10.72
C GLY A 141 16.06 3.97 -11.25
N ILE A 142 16.34 2.82 -10.62
CA ILE A 142 17.36 1.86 -11.09
C ILE A 142 16.99 1.29 -12.46
N LEU A 143 15.72 0.89 -12.66
CA LEU A 143 15.26 0.38 -13.95
C LEU A 143 15.32 1.43 -15.06
N THR A 144 14.97 2.67 -14.75
CA THR A 144 14.96 3.79 -15.70
C THR A 144 16.37 4.16 -16.17
N SER A 145 17.34 4.14 -15.25
CA SER A 145 18.76 4.41 -15.54
C SER A 145 19.52 3.22 -16.14
N SER A 146 18.93 2.02 -16.14
CA SER A 146 19.55 0.82 -16.73
C SER A 146 19.59 0.88 -18.26
N THR A 147 20.55 0.22 -18.89
CA THR A 147 20.60 0.10 -20.38
C THR A 147 19.67 -0.98 -20.95
N LEU A 148 18.76 -1.53 -20.13
CA LEU A 148 17.83 -2.58 -20.55
C LEU A 148 16.79 -2.03 -21.54
N PRO A 149 16.40 -2.82 -22.57
CA PRO A 149 15.23 -2.51 -23.39
C PRO A 149 13.96 -2.38 -22.54
N ILE A 150 13.01 -1.54 -22.97
CA ILE A 150 11.77 -1.27 -22.23
C ILE A 150 11.00 -2.54 -21.86
N ALA A 151 10.93 -3.51 -22.77
CA ALA A 151 10.28 -4.80 -22.51
C ALA A 151 10.94 -5.57 -21.35
N ALA A 152 12.27 -5.52 -21.23
CA ALA A 152 12.98 -6.16 -20.13
C ALA A 152 12.79 -5.42 -18.81
N ARG A 153 12.69 -4.08 -18.83
CA ARG A 153 12.36 -3.28 -17.64
C ARG A 153 10.95 -3.57 -17.13
N ILE A 154 9.98 -3.66 -18.05
CA ILE A 154 8.59 -4.07 -17.74
C ILE A 154 8.57 -5.50 -17.16
N GLY A 155 9.31 -6.43 -17.76
CA GLY A 155 9.44 -7.80 -17.24
C GLY A 155 10.04 -7.84 -15.82
N MET A 156 11.05 -7.02 -15.54
CA MET A 156 11.63 -6.88 -14.21
C MET A 156 10.64 -6.28 -13.20
N LEU A 157 9.84 -5.29 -13.61
CA LEU A 157 8.80 -4.71 -12.77
C LEU A 157 7.70 -5.74 -12.44
N ALA A 158 7.31 -6.56 -13.40
CA ALA A 158 6.37 -7.67 -13.16
C ALA A 158 6.97 -8.69 -12.19
N GLY A 159 8.24 -9.07 -12.38
CA GLY A 159 8.97 -9.95 -11.45
C GLY A 159 9.05 -9.39 -10.04
N TYR A 160 9.34 -8.09 -9.91
CA TYR A 160 9.33 -7.38 -8.63
C TYR A 160 7.97 -7.51 -7.93
N GLY A 161 6.88 -7.19 -8.62
CA GLY A 161 5.52 -7.28 -8.05
C GLY A 161 5.12 -8.70 -7.65
N LEU A 162 5.59 -9.71 -8.39
CA LEU A 162 5.39 -11.12 -8.01
C LEU A 162 6.16 -11.49 -6.75
N VAL A 163 7.45 -11.14 -6.66
CA VAL A 163 8.28 -11.37 -5.47
C VAL A 163 7.64 -10.73 -4.25
N MET A 164 7.15 -9.50 -4.41
CA MET A 164 6.46 -8.74 -3.37
C MET A 164 5.23 -9.48 -2.82
N ALA A 165 4.48 -10.18 -3.68
CA ALA A 165 3.32 -10.97 -3.29
C ALA A 165 3.64 -12.36 -2.72
N LEU A 166 4.87 -12.88 -2.92
CA LEU A 166 5.24 -14.24 -2.50
C LEU A 166 5.04 -14.49 -1.00
N PRO A 167 5.44 -13.60 -0.07
CA PRO A 167 5.28 -13.87 1.37
C PRO A 167 3.81 -14.02 1.77
N ALA A 168 2.91 -13.23 1.19
CA ALA A 168 1.48 -13.33 1.44
C ALA A 168 0.86 -14.61 0.85
N LEU A 169 1.31 -15.01 -0.34
CA LEU A 169 0.92 -16.28 -0.94
C LEU A 169 1.43 -17.48 -0.12
N ALA A 170 2.66 -17.41 0.37
CA ALA A 170 3.24 -18.43 1.25
C ALA A 170 2.47 -18.54 2.57
N LEU A 171 2.14 -17.41 3.20
CA LEU A 171 1.31 -17.35 4.40
C LEU A 171 -0.08 -17.96 4.17
N LEU A 172 -0.74 -17.59 3.06
CA LEU A 172 -2.03 -18.16 2.67
C LEU A 172 -1.92 -19.67 2.40
N GLY A 173 -0.83 -20.16 1.82
CA GLY A 173 -0.59 -21.58 1.63
C GLY A 173 -0.39 -22.33 2.96
N LEU A 174 0.47 -21.79 3.83
CA LEU A 174 0.76 -22.36 5.15
C LEU A 174 -0.49 -22.41 6.04
N SER A 175 -1.37 -21.40 5.97
CA SER A 175 -2.64 -21.42 6.71
C SER A 175 -3.61 -22.52 6.23
N ARG A 176 -3.42 -23.05 5.01
CA ARG A 176 -4.25 -24.13 4.47
C ARG A 176 -3.77 -25.52 4.85
N ILE A 177 -2.47 -25.65 5.15
CA ILE A 177 -1.86 -26.88 5.64
C ILE A 177 -2.26 -27.14 7.11
N GLY A 178 -2.85 -26.15 7.80
CA GLY A 178 -3.33 -26.29 9.18
C GLY A 178 -2.19 -26.27 10.19
N ALA A 179 -1.12 -25.54 9.89
CA ALA A 179 0.02 -25.40 10.77
C ALA A 179 -0.39 -24.67 12.07
N PRO A 180 -0.35 -25.31 13.26
CA PRO A 180 -0.91 -24.73 14.48
C PRO A 180 -0.26 -23.41 14.92
N TRP A 181 0.99 -23.17 14.52
CA TRP A 181 1.70 -21.92 14.80
C TRP A 181 1.21 -20.76 13.92
N VAL A 182 0.75 -21.05 12.70
CA VAL A 182 0.18 -20.05 11.78
C VAL A 182 -1.18 -19.61 12.29
N ASP A 183 -2.04 -20.54 12.73
CA ASP A 183 -3.34 -20.19 13.30
C ASP A 183 -3.19 -19.29 14.53
N ARG A 184 -2.24 -19.61 15.42
CA ARG A 184 -1.91 -18.75 16.58
C ARG A 184 -1.39 -17.37 16.17
N LEU A 185 -0.57 -17.30 15.13
CA LEU A 185 -0.05 -16.03 14.62
C LEU A 185 -1.18 -15.20 14.00
N LEU A 186 -2.05 -15.82 13.20
CA LEU A 186 -3.21 -15.18 12.57
C LEU A 186 -4.20 -14.67 13.62
N ASP A 187 -4.52 -15.47 14.64
CA ASP A 187 -5.44 -15.06 15.70
C ASP A 187 -4.86 -13.90 16.53
N ARG A 188 -3.58 -13.96 16.91
CA ARG A 188 -2.90 -12.89 17.67
C ARG A 188 -2.80 -11.60 16.87
N THR A 189 -2.27 -11.68 15.66
CA THR A 189 -2.03 -10.51 14.80
C THR A 189 -3.35 -9.94 14.29
N GLY A 190 -4.31 -10.79 13.93
CA GLY A 190 -5.66 -10.38 13.55
C GLY A 190 -6.38 -9.63 14.66
N ALA A 191 -6.33 -10.14 15.90
CA ALA A 191 -6.90 -9.45 17.06
C ALA A 191 -6.19 -8.13 17.38
N TRP A 192 -4.86 -8.10 17.26
CA TRP A 192 -4.09 -6.87 17.44
C TRP A 192 -4.42 -5.83 16.36
N ILE A 193 -4.48 -6.23 15.08
CA ILE A 193 -4.87 -5.34 13.99
C ILE A 193 -6.29 -4.82 14.24
N GLN A 194 -7.25 -5.68 14.56
CA GLN A 194 -8.63 -5.24 14.78
C GLN A 194 -8.75 -4.26 15.96
N LYS A 195 -7.98 -4.47 17.02
CA LYS A 195 -7.93 -3.57 18.18
C LYS A 195 -7.29 -2.22 17.86
N ASN A 196 -6.29 -2.18 16.98
CA ASN A 196 -5.50 -0.98 16.70
C ASN A 196 -5.84 -0.31 15.36
N ALA A 197 -6.66 -0.94 14.50
CA ALA A 197 -6.93 -0.49 13.13
C ALA A 197 -7.49 0.93 13.09
N GLU A 198 -8.48 1.25 13.94
CA GLU A 198 -9.02 2.61 14.01
C GLU A 198 -7.92 3.61 14.40
N GLY A 199 -7.13 3.30 15.43
CA GLY A 199 -6.02 4.15 15.85
C GLY A 199 -4.94 4.31 14.79
N MET A 200 -4.53 3.24 14.11
CA MET A 200 -3.54 3.27 13.02
C MET A 200 -4.04 4.11 11.84
N LEU A 201 -5.30 3.96 11.44
CA LEU A 201 -5.91 4.80 10.40
C LEU A 201 -5.95 6.27 10.80
N GLY A 202 -6.31 6.56 12.05
CA GLY A 202 -6.24 7.91 12.61
C GLY A 202 -4.84 8.48 12.51
N TRP A 203 -3.83 7.77 13.02
CA TRP A 203 -2.43 8.21 12.96
C TRP A 203 -1.92 8.39 11.51
N MET A 204 -2.22 7.46 10.60
CA MET A 204 -1.85 7.59 9.18
C MET A 204 -2.48 8.83 8.55
N LEU A 205 -3.79 9.03 8.71
CA LEU A 205 -4.49 10.21 8.21
C LEU A 205 -3.93 11.50 8.81
N GLY A 206 -3.59 11.47 10.09
CA GLY A 206 -3.00 12.61 10.80
C GLY A 206 -1.61 12.97 10.28
N ILE A 207 -0.71 11.99 10.13
CA ILE A 207 0.65 12.20 9.61
C ILE A 207 0.60 12.66 8.15
N VAL A 208 -0.13 11.94 7.28
CA VAL A 208 -0.24 12.29 5.86
C VAL A 208 -0.86 13.68 5.69
N GLY A 209 -1.95 13.96 6.42
CA GLY A 209 -2.60 15.26 6.38
C GLY A 209 -1.67 16.39 6.85
N PHE A 210 -0.92 16.17 7.93
CA PHE A 210 0.03 17.14 8.47
C PHE A 210 1.16 17.42 7.47
N LEU A 211 1.78 16.39 6.91
CA LEU A 211 2.85 16.53 5.91
C LEU A 211 2.37 17.27 4.65
N LEU A 212 1.16 16.97 4.16
CA LEU A 212 0.59 17.67 3.02
C LEU A 212 0.36 19.16 3.32
N ALA A 213 -0.16 19.47 4.50
CA ALA A 213 -0.43 20.85 4.92
C ALA A 213 0.87 21.66 5.11
N THR A 214 1.87 21.11 5.81
CA THR A 214 3.14 21.81 6.06
C THR A 214 3.94 22.01 4.78
N ASN A 215 3.94 21.02 3.87
CA ASN A 215 4.56 21.17 2.55
C ASN A 215 3.92 22.31 1.75
N ALA A 216 2.59 22.37 1.70
CA ALA A 216 1.88 23.44 0.99
C ALA A 216 2.12 24.82 1.61
N ILE A 217 2.19 24.92 2.94
CA ILE A 217 2.53 26.18 3.63
C ILE A 217 3.95 26.63 3.25
N GLY A 218 4.93 25.73 3.27
CA GLY A 218 6.31 26.06 2.93
C GLY A 218 6.50 26.54 1.48
N LEU A 219 5.63 26.09 0.56
CA LEU A 219 5.65 26.50 -0.85
C LEU A 219 4.80 27.76 -1.13
N LEU A 220 3.90 28.15 -0.21
CA LEU A 220 3.05 29.34 -0.33
C LEU A 220 3.62 30.57 0.37
N ALA A 221 4.60 30.39 1.26
CA ALA A 221 5.28 31.44 2.03
C ALA A 221 6.39 32.11 1.22
#